data_AF-A0A3N5VQ75-F1
#
_entry.id   AF-A0A3N5VQ75-F1
#
_cell.length_a   1.000
_cell.length_b   1.000
_cell.length_c   1.000
_cell.angle_alpha   90.00
_cell.angle_beta   90.00
_cell.angle_gamma   90.00
#
_symmetry.space_group_name_H-M   'P 1'
#
loop_
_entity.id
_entity.type
_entity.pdbx_description
1 polymer ?
#
loop_
_entity_poly.entity_id
_entity_poly.type
_entity_poly.pdbx_seq_one_letter_code
_entity_poly.pdbx_strand_id
1 'polypeptide(L)'
;MSATPTILYTITDEAPALATHSLLPIVQAFSKHAGIAVETRDISLAGRILAQFPEITGAPDHLAELGALTLKPEANIIKLPNISASIPQLKAAIAELQAKGHKIPDFPENPATDAEKEIRARYAKVLGSAVNPVLREGNSDRRAPKAVKDYAKAHPHKMGAWSADSKTRVASMDGKGDFFSNEKSVTVAEPTDVRIELVAADGTITVLKESTPLKAGEIIDATFMSQAALAAFLSEQMAAAKAGGVLFSLHMKATMMKVSDPIIFGHAVKVFFKDLIEKHAALLDSLAVDFKNGFGDLVAKIQSLPADQKAAIEADIQAIYQNRPALAMVNSDKGITNLHVPSDVIVDASMPAMIREGGRMWNAQGKPQNTLAVIPDSSYAGVYQAVIDFCKQHGALDPQTMGSVPNVGLMAQAAEEYGSHNKTFEIPATGTVRVVASDNHVLLTHDVQAGDIWRACQTKDAPVRDWVKLAVNRARASNTPAVFWLDKIRPRDAQLSSKVETYRKVHDTSGLDLLILPPAEACKFSLER
;
A
#
# COMPACT_ATOMS: atom_id res chain seq x y z
N MET A 1 -35.45 -3.10 27.61
CA MET A 1 -34.23 -3.52 28.31
C MET A 1 -33.06 -2.86 27.59
N SER A 2 -32.22 -2.08 28.27
CA SER A 2 -31.02 -1.52 27.62
C SER A 2 -30.09 -2.69 27.25
N ALA A 3 -29.66 -2.75 25.99
CA ALA A 3 -28.68 -3.75 25.57
C ALA A 3 -27.43 -3.64 26.43
N THR A 4 -26.89 -4.78 26.88
CA THR A 4 -25.61 -4.84 27.60
C THR A 4 -24.52 -4.20 26.72
N PRO A 5 -23.72 -3.26 27.23
CA PRO A 5 -22.61 -2.70 26.47
C PRO A 5 -21.62 -3.80 26.07
N THR A 6 -21.34 -3.93 24.77
CA THR A 6 -20.48 -4.99 24.22
C THR A 6 -19.27 -4.40 23.52
N ILE A 7 -18.09 -4.98 23.78
CA ILE A 7 -16.86 -4.78 23.03
C ILE A 7 -16.67 -5.98 22.10
N LEU A 8 -16.47 -5.73 20.80
CA LEU A 8 -16.08 -6.77 19.85
C LEU A 8 -14.56 -6.84 19.73
N TYR A 9 -14.00 -7.97 20.11
CA TYR A 9 -12.57 -8.27 20.07
C TYR A 9 -12.25 -9.13 18.85
N THR A 10 -11.40 -8.66 17.94
CA THR A 10 -11.13 -9.39 16.71
C THR A 10 -10.17 -10.56 16.93
N ILE A 11 -10.53 -11.76 16.47
CA ILE A 11 -9.60 -12.87 16.27
C ILE A 11 -8.95 -12.68 14.90
N THR A 12 -7.63 -12.77 14.85
CA THR A 12 -6.82 -12.40 13.68
C THR A 12 -5.84 -13.52 13.36
N ASP A 13 -4.62 -13.18 12.95
CA ASP A 13 -3.65 -14.13 12.40
C ASP A 13 -2.35 -14.11 13.22
N GLU A 14 -1.52 -15.15 13.05
CA GLU A 14 -0.11 -15.18 13.49
C GLU A 14 0.10 -14.79 14.97
N ALA A 15 1.05 -13.92 15.27
CA ALA A 15 1.41 -13.54 16.63
C ALA A 15 0.28 -12.83 17.40
N PRO A 16 -0.48 -11.88 16.81
CA PRO A 16 -1.66 -11.30 17.46
C PRO A 16 -2.73 -12.33 17.85
N ALA A 17 -2.95 -13.37 17.03
CA ALA A 17 -3.88 -14.45 17.38
C ALA A 17 -3.39 -15.22 18.61
N LEU A 18 -2.11 -15.61 18.65
CA LEU A 18 -1.48 -16.28 19.79
C LEU A 18 -1.57 -15.44 21.08
N ALA A 19 -1.27 -14.14 21.00
CA ALA A 19 -1.38 -13.23 22.13
C ALA A 19 -2.83 -13.12 22.64
N THR A 20 -3.81 -13.14 21.72
CA THR A 20 -5.23 -13.09 22.05
C THR A 20 -5.69 -14.30 22.86
N HIS A 21 -5.18 -15.50 22.56
CA HIS A 21 -5.47 -16.70 23.35
C HIS A 21 -5.08 -16.55 24.83
N SER A 22 -4.01 -15.80 25.13
CA SER A 22 -3.59 -15.53 26.51
C SER A 22 -4.34 -14.34 27.13
N LEU A 23 -4.51 -13.25 26.40
CA LEU A 23 -4.96 -11.97 26.95
C LEU A 23 -6.49 -11.86 27.03
N LEU A 24 -7.22 -12.41 26.06
CA LEU A 24 -8.67 -12.26 25.98
C LEU A 24 -9.41 -12.80 27.22
N PRO A 25 -9.06 -13.98 27.78
CA PRO A 25 -9.70 -14.47 29.01
C PRO A 25 -9.51 -13.51 30.19
N ILE A 26 -8.35 -12.84 30.27
CA ILE A 26 -8.07 -11.83 31.30
C ILE A 26 -8.97 -10.62 31.08
N VAL A 27 -9.05 -10.09 29.85
CA VAL A 27 -9.91 -8.94 29.53
C VAL A 27 -11.38 -9.24 29.88
N GLN A 28 -11.89 -10.40 29.50
CA GLN A 28 -13.25 -10.86 29.82
C GLN A 28 -13.49 -10.98 31.33
N ALA A 29 -12.52 -11.54 32.06
CA ALA A 29 -12.63 -11.72 33.51
C ALA A 29 -12.70 -10.38 34.26
N PHE A 30 -11.99 -9.36 33.78
CA PHE A 30 -12.01 -8.02 34.37
C PHE A 30 -13.27 -7.22 33.94
N SER A 31 -13.65 -7.27 32.66
CA SER A 31 -14.75 -6.46 32.12
C SER A 31 -16.13 -6.85 32.65
N LYS A 32 -16.35 -8.13 32.98
CA LYS A 32 -17.64 -8.62 33.48
C LYS A 32 -18.09 -7.91 34.77
N HIS A 33 -17.14 -7.49 35.62
CA HIS A 33 -17.43 -6.77 36.86
C HIS A 33 -17.94 -5.34 36.63
N ALA A 34 -17.75 -4.80 35.43
CA ALA A 34 -18.30 -3.52 34.99
C ALA A 34 -19.60 -3.67 34.16
N GLY A 35 -20.14 -4.90 34.03
CA GLY A 35 -21.30 -5.16 33.18
C GLY A 35 -21.02 -5.02 31.68
N ILE A 36 -19.75 -5.17 31.26
CA ILE A 36 -19.33 -5.05 29.86
C ILE A 36 -19.10 -6.45 29.29
N ALA A 37 -19.86 -6.80 28.26
CA ALA A 37 -19.65 -8.01 27.48
C ALA A 37 -18.46 -7.83 26.53
N VAL A 38 -17.66 -8.89 26.36
CA VAL A 38 -16.56 -8.92 25.39
C VAL A 38 -16.74 -10.16 24.53
N GLU A 39 -17.19 -9.94 23.29
CA GLU A 39 -17.45 -10.98 22.30
C GLU A 39 -16.39 -10.99 21.21
N THR A 40 -16.25 -12.11 20.53
CA THR A 40 -15.26 -12.27 19.46
C THR A 40 -15.88 -12.21 18.08
N ARG A 41 -15.11 -11.70 17.12
CA ARG A 41 -15.39 -11.84 15.68
C ARG A 41 -14.12 -12.28 14.97
N ASP A 42 -14.21 -13.41 14.27
CA ASP A 42 -13.08 -13.98 13.54
C ASP A 42 -12.95 -13.35 12.15
N ILE A 43 -11.87 -12.60 11.98
CA ILE A 43 -11.49 -11.95 10.73
C ILE A 43 -10.12 -12.44 10.23
N SER A 44 -9.65 -13.58 10.74
CA SER A 44 -8.46 -14.27 10.24
C SER A 44 -8.58 -14.56 8.74
N LEU A 45 -7.45 -14.79 8.07
CA LEU A 45 -7.42 -15.23 6.68
C LEU A 45 -8.24 -16.50 6.50
N ALA A 46 -8.06 -17.49 7.36
CA ALA A 46 -8.80 -18.75 7.32
C ALA A 46 -10.31 -18.53 7.49
N GLY A 47 -10.74 -17.78 8.51
CA GLY A 47 -12.15 -17.48 8.76
C GLY A 47 -12.81 -16.77 7.57
N ARG A 48 -12.11 -15.78 6.97
CA ARG A 48 -12.60 -15.07 5.78
C ARG A 48 -12.66 -15.94 4.53
N ILE A 49 -11.71 -16.86 4.32
CA ILE A 49 -11.78 -17.85 3.23
C ILE A 49 -13.03 -18.70 3.38
N LEU A 50 -13.25 -19.27 4.57
CA LEU A 50 -14.39 -20.14 4.84
C LEU A 50 -15.73 -19.42 4.62
N ALA A 51 -15.83 -18.15 5.03
CA ALA A 51 -17.01 -17.31 4.84
C ALA A 51 -17.34 -16.99 3.37
N GLN A 52 -16.41 -17.17 2.42
CA GLN A 52 -16.70 -17.03 0.99
C GLN A 52 -17.34 -18.27 0.35
N PHE A 53 -17.38 -19.39 1.09
CA PHE A 53 -18.01 -20.65 0.65
C PHE A 53 -18.99 -21.17 1.70
N PRO A 54 -19.97 -20.35 2.14
CA PRO A 54 -20.89 -20.72 3.21
C PRO A 54 -21.72 -21.97 2.87
N GLU A 55 -21.98 -22.23 1.59
CA GLU A 55 -22.64 -23.44 1.10
C GLU A 55 -21.86 -24.73 1.36
N ILE A 56 -20.54 -24.62 1.58
CA ILE A 56 -19.65 -25.75 1.89
C ILE A 56 -19.33 -25.79 3.39
N THR A 57 -19.12 -24.62 4.00
CA THR A 57 -18.49 -24.51 5.32
C THR A 57 -19.48 -24.18 6.44
N GLY A 58 -20.61 -23.53 6.13
CA GLY A 58 -21.52 -22.95 7.11
C GLY A 58 -20.92 -21.82 7.94
N ALA A 59 -19.74 -21.31 7.59
CA ALA A 59 -19.04 -20.29 8.37
C ALA A 59 -19.72 -18.90 8.25
N PRO A 60 -19.89 -18.16 9.35
CA PRO A 60 -20.46 -16.82 9.31
C PRO A 60 -19.48 -15.79 8.72
N ASP A 61 -20.01 -14.78 8.02
CA ASP A 61 -19.21 -13.64 7.54
C ASP A 61 -19.14 -12.53 8.61
N HIS A 62 -18.24 -12.72 9.56
CA HIS A 62 -17.99 -11.74 10.62
C HIS A 62 -17.43 -10.41 10.10
N LEU A 63 -16.76 -10.38 8.94
CA LEU A 63 -16.24 -9.12 8.40
C LEU A 63 -17.39 -8.26 7.88
N ALA A 64 -18.35 -8.87 7.17
CA ALA A 64 -19.57 -8.17 6.75
C ALA A 64 -20.39 -7.69 7.96
N GLU A 65 -20.50 -8.51 9.01
CA GLU A 65 -21.17 -8.12 10.26
C GLU A 65 -20.50 -6.89 10.91
N LEU A 66 -19.17 -6.92 11.07
CA LEU A 66 -18.43 -5.80 11.63
C LEU A 66 -18.54 -4.53 10.77
N GLY A 67 -18.55 -4.66 9.44
CA GLY A 67 -18.77 -3.54 8.52
C GLY A 67 -20.16 -2.92 8.65
N ALA A 68 -21.19 -3.73 8.87
CA ALA A 68 -22.52 -3.23 9.17
C ALA A 68 -22.58 -2.53 10.54
N LEU A 69 -21.84 -3.05 11.53
CA LEU A 69 -21.78 -2.45 12.87
C LEU A 69 -21.08 -1.09 12.85
N THR A 70 -20.03 -0.88 12.05
CA THR A 70 -19.31 0.41 11.99
C THR A 70 -20.18 1.58 11.54
N LEU A 71 -21.36 1.32 10.98
CA LEU A 71 -22.35 2.33 10.61
C LEU A 71 -23.33 2.67 11.75
N LYS A 72 -23.18 2.04 12.92
CA LYS A 72 -24.06 2.21 14.08
C LYS A 72 -23.33 2.93 15.22
N PRO A 73 -24.01 3.81 15.96
CA PRO A 73 -23.39 4.58 17.05
C PRO A 73 -22.89 3.71 18.22
N GLU A 74 -23.47 2.52 18.42
CA GLU A 74 -23.06 1.59 19.48
C GLU A 74 -21.76 0.80 19.17
N ALA A 75 -21.14 0.99 18.00
CA ALA A 75 -19.95 0.25 17.61
C ALA A 75 -18.77 0.47 18.58
N ASN A 76 -18.29 -0.61 19.19
CA ASN A 76 -17.08 -0.62 20.00
C ASN A 76 -16.23 -1.84 19.64
N ILE A 77 -15.16 -1.61 18.87
CA ILE A 77 -14.35 -2.66 18.25
C ILE A 77 -12.89 -2.50 18.66
N ILE A 78 -12.30 -3.56 19.23
CA ILE A 78 -10.86 -3.69 19.42
C ILE A 78 -10.31 -4.50 18.24
N LYS A 79 -9.67 -3.78 17.30
CA LYS A 79 -9.09 -4.35 16.09
C LYS A 79 -7.59 -4.61 16.24
N LEU A 80 -7.19 -5.88 16.17
CA LEU A 80 -5.78 -6.32 16.19
C LEU A 80 -5.20 -6.38 14.76
N PRO A 81 -3.88 -6.37 14.57
CA PRO A 81 -3.27 -6.58 13.24
C PRO A 81 -3.69 -7.93 12.63
N ASN A 82 -3.91 -7.95 11.30
CA ASN A 82 -4.31 -9.15 10.55
C ASN A 82 -3.58 -9.21 9.21
N ILE A 83 -3.56 -10.38 8.57
CA ILE A 83 -2.92 -10.60 7.28
C ILE A 83 -3.67 -9.87 6.16
N SER A 84 -2.94 -9.09 5.35
CA SER A 84 -3.37 -8.66 4.02
C SER A 84 -2.76 -9.61 2.99
N ALA A 85 -3.51 -10.65 2.61
CA ALA A 85 -2.93 -11.84 2.00
C ALA A 85 -2.40 -11.61 0.59
N SER A 86 -1.16 -12.03 0.36
CA SER A 86 -0.62 -12.29 -0.98
C SER A 86 -1.21 -13.58 -1.56
N ILE A 87 -1.03 -13.81 -2.87
CA ILE A 87 -1.46 -15.06 -3.52
C ILE A 87 -0.80 -16.30 -2.89
N PRO A 88 0.53 -16.33 -2.63
CA PRO A 88 1.15 -17.48 -1.96
C PRO A 88 0.55 -17.78 -0.57
N GLN A 89 0.30 -16.74 0.24
CA GLN A 89 -0.33 -16.90 1.56
C GLN A 89 -1.76 -17.43 1.45
N LEU A 90 -2.53 -16.96 0.46
CA LEU A 90 -3.86 -17.48 0.18
C LEU A 90 -3.81 -18.99 -0.17
N LYS A 91 -2.94 -19.39 -1.11
CA LYS A 91 -2.81 -20.80 -1.52
C LYS A 91 -2.39 -21.69 -0.35
N ALA A 92 -1.46 -21.23 0.49
CA ALA A 92 -1.05 -21.96 1.69
C ALA A 92 -2.22 -22.14 2.67
N ALA A 93 -3.02 -21.10 2.92
CA ALA A 93 -4.19 -21.18 3.79
C ALA A 93 -5.27 -22.12 3.22
N ILE A 94 -5.51 -22.09 1.91
CA ILE A 94 -6.44 -23.01 1.23
C ILE A 94 -5.97 -24.46 1.42
N ALA A 95 -4.70 -24.75 1.15
CA ALA A 95 -4.14 -26.08 1.30
C ALA A 95 -4.24 -26.60 2.75
N GLU A 96 -3.97 -25.73 3.75
CA GLU A 96 -4.12 -26.09 5.16
C GLU A 96 -5.58 -26.40 5.53
N LEU A 97 -6.53 -25.58 5.05
CA LEU A 97 -7.96 -25.80 5.28
C LEU A 97 -8.46 -27.10 4.62
N GLN A 98 -8.00 -27.40 3.40
CA GLN A 98 -8.30 -28.64 2.70
C GLN A 98 -7.75 -29.87 3.45
N ALA A 99 -6.51 -29.78 3.94
CA ALA A 99 -5.91 -30.83 4.77
C ALA A 99 -6.68 -31.08 6.08
N LYS A 100 -7.38 -30.05 6.59
CA LYS A 100 -8.28 -30.13 7.75
C LYS A 100 -9.71 -30.58 7.40
N GLY A 101 -9.99 -30.93 6.15
CA GLY A 101 -11.26 -31.51 5.70
C GLY A 101 -12.26 -30.52 5.11
N HIS A 102 -11.91 -29.24 4.95
CA HIS A 102 -12.77 -28.28 4.26
C HIS A 102 -12.68 -28.46 2.75
N LYS A 103 -13.79 -28.85 2.10
CA LYS A 103 -13.86 -29.11 0.66
C LYS A 103 -13.98 -27.82 -0.19
N ILE A 104 -13.19 -26.80 0.14
CA ILE A 104 -13.14 -25.53 -0.60
C ILE A 104 -12.31 -25.67 -1.87
N PRO A 105 -12.65 -24.96 -2.96
CA PRO A 105 -11.94 -25.07 -4.23
C PRO A 105 -10.54 -24.45 -4.16
N ASP A 106 -9.63 -24.93 -5.01
CA ASP A 106 -8.33 -24.31 -5.22
C ASP A 106 -8.46 -22.88 -5.77
N PHE A 107 -7.41 -22.07 -5.61
CA PHE A 107 -7.34 -20.76 -6.24
C PHE A 107 -6.93 -20.89 -7.72
N PRO A 108 -7.81 -20.54 -8.69
CA PRO A 108 -7.47 -20.63 -10.10
C PRO A 108 -6.62 -19.42 -10.52
N GLU A 109 -5.33 -19.67 -10.77
CA GLU A 109 -4.38 -18.64 -11.18
C GLU A 109 -4.68 -18.08 -12.58
N ASN A 110 -5.10 -18.95 -13.51
CA ASN A 110 -5.45 -18.61 -14.88
C ASN A 110 -6.86 -19.16 -15.18
N PRO A 111 -7.94 -18.50 -14.73
CA PRO A 111 -9.29 -19.02 -14.89
C PRO A 111 -9.70 -19.03 -16.37
N ALA A 112 -10.06 -20.21 -16.89
CA ALA A 112 -10.51 -20.40 -18.27
C ALA A 112 -12.03 -20.53 -18.37
N THR A 113 -12.67 -21.05 -17.33
CA THR A 113 -14.12 -21.29 -17.26
C THR A 113 -14.83 -20.25 -16.41
N ASP A 114 -16.15 -20.08 -16.60
CA ASP A 114 -16.93 -19.14 -15.80
C ASP A 114 -17.00 -19.55 -14.31
N ALA A 115 -16.97 -20.85 -14.02
CA ALA A 115 -16.85 -21.35 -12.65
C ALA A 115 -15.52 -20.93 -12.00
N GLU A 116 -14.40 -21.05 -12.71
CA GLU A 116 -13.10 -20.60 -12.20
C GLU A 116 -13.04 -19.08 -12.03
N LYS A 117 -13.65 -18.31 -12.95
CA LYS A 117 -13.74 -16.85 -12.82
C LYS A 117 -14.55 -16.45 -11.58
N GLU A 118 -15.65 -17.15 -11.32
CA GLU A 118 -16.48 -16.94 -10.14
C GLU A 118 -15.73 -17.26 -8.84
N ILE A 119 -15.05 -18.41 -8.78
CA ILE A 119 -14.20 -18.81 -7.64
C ILE A 119 -13.09 -17.76 -7.41
N ARG A 120 -12.41 -17.32 -8.49
CA ARG A 120 -11.39 -16.27 -8.39
C ARG A 120 -11.96 -14.97 -7.84
N ALA A 121 -13.15 -14.58 -8.30
CA ALA A 121 -13.82 -13.36 -7.85
C ALA A 121 -14.17 -13.41 -6.36
N ARG A 122 -14.57 -14.58 -5.84
CA ARG A 122 -14.77 -14.79 -4.39
C ARG A 122 -13.46 -14.63 -3.62
N TYR A 123 -12.39 -15.30 -4.04
CA TYR A 123 -11.08 -15.16 -3.41
C TYR A 123 -10.49 -13.74 -3.50
N ALA A 124 -10.79 -13.00 -4.56
CA ALA A 124 -10.36 -11.61 -4.74
C ALA A 124 -10.90 -10.66 -3.65
N LYS A 125 -12.00 -11.03 -2.98
CA LYS A 125 -12.54 -10.31 -1.81
C LYS A 125 -11.73 -10.55 -0.53
N VAL A 126 -10.93 -11.61 -0.49
CA VAL A 126 -10.12 -12.00 0.67
C VAL A 126 -8.66 -11.55 0.52
N LEU A 127 -8.19 -11.42 -0.73
CA LEU A 127 -6.84 -10.98 -1.09
C LEU A 127 -6.57 -9.50 -0.74
N GLY A 128 -5.31 -9.24 -0.39
CA GLY A 128 -4.83 -7.90 -0.03
C GLY A 128 -5.47 -7.35 1.24
N SER A 129 -5.51 -6.02 1.36
CA SER A 129 -6.10 -5.33 2.52
C SER A 129 -7.63 -5.35 2.48
N ALA A 130 -8.25 -6.52 2.66
CA ALA A 130 -9.71 -6.68 2.64
C ALA A 130 -10.44 -6.16 3.89
N VAL A 131 -9.78 -6.20 5.06
CA VAL A 131 -10.44 -5.86 6.34
C VAL A 131 -10.49 -4.36 6.59
N ASN A 132 -9.36 -3.66 6.42
CA ASN A 132 -9.25 -2.24 6.81
C ASN A 132 -10.25 -1.32 6.08
N PRO A 133 -10.50 -1.45 4.76
CA PRO A 133 -11.46 -0.60 4.06
C PRO A 133 -12.90 -0.79 4.56
N VAL A 134 -13.23 -1.97 5.09
CA VAL A 134 -14.56 -2.26 5.64
C VAL A 134 -14.74 -1.65 7.03
N LEU A 135 -13.69 -1.70 7.87
CA LEU A 135 -13.80 -1.25 9.28
C LEU A 135 -13.51 0.25 9.48
N ARG A 136 -12.86 0.91 8.52
CA ARG A 136 -12.45 2.32 8.64
C ARG A 136 -13.54 3.26 8.13
N GLU A 137 -14.64 3.33 8.86
CA GLU A 137 -15.74 4.30 8.62
C GLU A 137 -15.54 5.64 9.36
N GLY A 138 -14.34 5.88 9.87
CA GLY A 138 -13.92 7.15 10.49
C GLY A 138 -12.46 7.46 10.19
N ASN A 139 -12.05 8.70 10.44
CA ASN A 139 -10.68 9.15 10.24
C ASN A 139 -9.74 8.70 11.37
N SER A 140 -8.42 8.81 11.13
CA SER A 140 -7.40 8.29 12.06
C SER A 140 -6.91 9.38 13.02
N ASP A 141 -6.94 9.14 14.34
CA ASP A 141 -6.07 9.81 15.32
C ASP A 141 -5.01 8.81 15.78
N ARG A 142 -3.77 8.95 15.30
CA ARG A 142 -2.68 8.03 15.62
C ARG A 142 -1.51 8.79 16.25
N ARG A 143 -1.13 8.38 17.46
CA ARG A 143 -0.09 9.05 18.25
C ARG A 143 0.51 8.13 19.31
N ALA A 144 1.76 8.35 19.66
CA ALA A 144 2.38 7.68 20.79
C ALA A 144 1.79 8.21 22.12
N PRO A 145 1.34 7.34 23.04
CA PRO A 145 0.97 7.77 24.38
C PRO A 145 2.16 8.36 25.12
N LYS A 146 1.92 9.36 26.00
CA LYS A 146 2.98 10.00 26.79
C LYS A 146 3.83 8.99 27.57
N ALA A 147 3.20 8.01 28.22
CA ALA A 147 3.91 6.98 28.97
C ALA A 147 4.90 6.18 28.09
N VAL A 148 4.52 5.86 26.85
CA VAL A 148 5.40 5.17 25.89
C VAL A 148 6.55 6.09 25.44
N LYS A 149 6.26 7.38 25.21
CA LYS A 149 7.30 8.36 24.86
C LYS A 149 8.31 8.55 26.00
N ASP A 150 7.84 8.71 27.24
CA ASP A 150 8.70 8.86 28.41
C ASP A 150 9.57 7.61 28.63
N TYR A 151 8.99 6.42 28.43
CA TYR A 151 9.75 5.17 28.47
C TYR A 151 10.87 5.13 27.41
N ALA A 152 10.57 5.53 26.16
CA ALA A 152 11.56 5.58 25.08
C ALA A 152 12.66 6.62 25.35
N LYS A 153 12.37 7.70 26.07
CA LYS A 153 13.39 8.67 26.51
C LYS A 153 14.32 8.08 27.57
N ALA A 154 13.76 7.37 28.55
CA ALA A 154 14.51 6.71 29.60
C ALA A 154 15.30 5.49 29.10
N HIS A 155 14.79 4.82 28.06
CA HIS A 155 15.36 3.61 27.48
C HIS A 155 15.50 3.78 25.95
N PRO A 156 16.43 4.62 25.48
CA PRO A 156 16.59 4.90 24.06
C PRO A 156 16.95 3.63 23.31
N HIS A 157 16.18 3.36 22.25
CA HIS A 157 16.47 2.26 21.35
C HIS A 157 17.64 2.64 20.43
N LYS A 158 18.34 1.62 19.90
CA LYS A 158 19.48 1.84 18.99
C LYS A 158 19.06 2.59 17.74
N MET A 159 19.88 3.57 17.37
CA MET A 159 19.81 4.35 16.14
C MET A 159 21.18 4.23 15.45
N GLY A 160 21.20 3.83 14.18
CA GLY A 160 22.40 3.72 13.38
C GLY A 160 22.99 5.10 13.07
N ALA A 161 24.30 5.23 13.18
CA ALA A 161 24.98 6.49 12.90
C ALA A 161 24.81 6.89 11.42
N TRP A 162 24.61 8.19 11.20
CA TRP A 162 24.56 8.79 9.87
C TRP A 162 25.87 9.52 9.57
N SER A 163 26.35 9.37 8.34
CA SER A 163 27.49 10.11 7.80
C SER A 163 26.99 11.11 6.75
N ALA A 164 27.56 12.32 6.75
CA ALA A 164 27.33 13.31 5.71
C ALA A 164 27.76 12.81 4.32
N ASP A 165 28.74 11.90 4.26
CA ASP A 165 29.23 11.28 3.02
C ASP A 165 28.38 10.07 2.57
N SER A 166 27.27 9.79 3.26
CA SER A 166 26.38 8.67 2.91
C SER A 166 25.88 8.84 1.48
N LYS A 167 26.09 7.81 0.65
CA LYS A 167 25.61 7.77 -0.74
C LYS A 167 24.13 7.40 -0.86
N THR A 168 23.48 7.08 0.26
CA THR A 168 22.08 6.68 0.27
C THR A 168 21.18 7.83 -0.16
N ARG A 169 20.26 7.56 -1.08
CA ARG A 169 19.24 8.51 -1.54
C ARG A 169 18.01 7.76 -2.02
N VAL A 170 16.89 8.43 -2.05
CA VAL A 170 15.71 8.00 -2.79
C VAL A 170 15.91 8.29 -4.28
N ALA A 171 15.37 7.44 -5.13
CA ALA A 171 15.18 7.74 -6.54
C ALA A 171 13.70 7.57 -6.89
N SER A 172 13.13 8.60 -7.50
CA SER A 172 11.79 8.61 -8.09
C SER A 172 11.87 9.03 -9.56
N MET A 173 10.78 8.86 -10.29
CA MET A 173 10.65 9.32 -11.68
C MET A 173 10.64 10.85 -11.79
N ASP A 174 10.62 11.57 -10.66
CA ASP A 174 10.73 13.04 -10.57
C ASP A 174 9.74 13.77 -11.49
N GLY A 175 8.49 13.31 -11.51
CA GLY A 175 7.42 13.90 -12.31
C GLY A 175 7.54 13.63 -13.82
N LYS A 176 8.28 12.60 -14.24
CA LYS A 176 8.42 12.22 -15.66
C LYS A 176 7.60 10.98 -15.98
N GLY A 177 6.29 11.18 -16.18
CA GLY A 177 5.38 10.11 -16.61
C GLY A 177 4.97 9.15 -15.50
N ASP A 178 4.99 9.61 -14.25
CA ASP A 178 4.48 8.89 -13.08
C ASP A 178 3.06 9.35 -12.71
N PHE A 179 2.50 8.78 -11.64
CA PHE A 179 1.14 9.16 -11.23
C PHE A 179 1.06 10.60 -10.77
N PHE A 180 2.11 11.11 -10.13
CA PHE A 180 2.16 12.50 -9.69
C PHE A 180 2.00 13.49 -10.86
N SER A 181 2.81 13.34 -11.90
CA SER A 181 2.86 14.29 -13.02
C SER A 181 1.65 14.23 -13.96
N ASN A 182 1.03 13.07 -14.05
CA ASN A 182 -0.11 12.84 -14.94
C ASN A 182 -1.48 13.04 -14.27
N GLU A 183 -1.52 13.39 -12.99
CA GLU A 183 -2.79 13.49 -12.26
C GLU A 183 -3.68 14.62 -12.78
N LYS A 184 -4.99 14.35 -12.81
CA LYS A 184 -6.06 15.34 -13.00
C LYS A 184 -7.14 15.08 -11.97
N SER A 185 -7.77 16.13 -11.47
CA SER A 185 -8.79 16.01 -10.41
C SER A 185 -9.89 17.05 -10.56
N VAL A 186 -11.11 16.67 -10.18
CA VAL A 186 -12.28 17.54 -10.15
C VAL A 186 -13.14 17.22 -8.92
N THR A 187 -13.75 18.26 -8.34
CA THR A 187 -14.85 18.10 -7.37
C THR A 187 -16.18 18.17 -8.13
N VAL A 188 -17.01 17.13 -8.04
CA VAL A 188 -18.34 17.17 -8.67
C VAL A 188 -19.32 17.97 -7.81
N ALA A 189 -20.12 18.84 -8.43
CA ALA A 189 -21.07 19.68 -7.70
C ALA A 189 -22.29 18.88 -7.24
N GLU A 190 -22.87 18.09 -8.14
CA GLU A 190 -24.08 17.31 -7.93
C GLU A 190 -23.78 15.80 -7.95
N PRO A 191 -24.65 14.95 -7.36
CA PRO A 191 -24.51 13.50 -7.47
C PRO A 191 -24.60 13.06 -8.94
N THR A 192 -23.71 12.15 -9.34
CA THR A 192 -23.68 11.60 -10.70
C THR A 192 -23.12 10.17 -10.67
N ASP A 193 -23.30 9.43 -11.75
CA ASP A 193 -22.59 8.17 -11.96
C ASP A 193 -21.66 8.32 -13.17
N VAL A 194 -20.44 7.81 -13.04
CA VAL A 194 -19.40 7.92 -14.07
C VAL A 194 -18.97 6.54 -14.57
N ARG A 195 -18.87 6.43 -15.90
CA ARG A 195 -18.26 5.30 -16.61
C ARG A 195 -16.80 5.62 -16.90
N ILE A 196 -15.94 4.60 -16.84
CA ILE A 196 -14.54 4.68 -17.25
C ILE A 196 -14.38 3.84 -18.52
N GLU A 197 -13.89 4.47 -19.58
CA GLU A 197 -13.77 3.84 -20.90
C GLU A 197 -12.47 4.23 -21.60
N LEU A 198 -11.95 3.31 -22.41
CA LEU A 198 -10.82 3.50 -23.30
C LEU A 198 -11.33 3.66 -24.73
N VAL A 199 -10.92 4.72 -25.40
CA VAL A 199 -11.17 4.96 -26.83
C VAL A 199 -9.88 4.70 -27.59
N ALA A 200 -9.85 3.67 -28.43
CA ALA A 200 -8.71 3.38 -29.29
C ALA A 200 -8.66 4.34 -30.49
N ALA A 201 -7.52 4.37 -31.18
CA ALA A 201 -7.30 5.26 -32.33
C ALA A 201 -8.28 5.03 -33.50
N ASP A 202 -8.85 3.83 -33.62
CA ASP A 202 -9.87 3.47 -34.62
C ASP A 202 -11.30 3.84 -34.19
N GLY A 203 -11.47 4.43 -33.00
CA GLY A 203 -12.76 4.78 -32.41
C GLY A 203 -13.42 3.66 -31.61
N THR A 204 -12.82 2.47 -31.52
CA THR A 204 -13.33 1.37 -30.69
C THR A 204 -13.37 1.78 -29.22
N ILE A 205 -14.53 1.60 -28.58
CA ILE A 205 -14.72 1.92 -27.16
C ILE A 205 -14.70 0.62 -26.35
N THR A 206 -13.76 0.53 -25.41
CA THR A 206 -13.71 -0.53 -24.40
C THR A 206 -14.11 0.04 -23.06
N VAL A 207 -15.22 -0.43 -22.49
CA VAL A 207 -15.60 -0.05 -21.13
C VAL A 207 -14.71 -0.75 -20.12
N LEU A 208 -13.92 0.01 -19.37
CA LEU A 208 -13.07 -0.51 -18.30
C LEU A 208 -13.87 -0.68 -17.00
N LYS A 209 -14.84 0.22 -16.75
CA LYS A 209 -15.77 0.14 -15.63
C LYS A 209 -17.07 0.87 -15.94
N GLU A 210 -18.19 0.14 -15.88
CA GLU A 210 -19.51 0.66 -16.25
C GLU A 210 -20.02 1.77 -15.33
N SER A 211 -19.89 1.59 -14.01
CA SER A 211 -20.47 2.48 -13.00
C SER A 211 -19.50 2.74 -11.84
N THR A 212 -19.43 4.00 -11.44
CA THR A 212 -18.68 4.56 -10.30
C THR A 212 -19.48 5.73 -9.73
N PRO A 213 -20.40 5.47 -8.79
CA PRO A 213 -21.25 6.52 -8.24
C PRO A 213 -20.43 7.56 -7.46
N LEU A 214 -20.76 8.84 -7.68
CA LEU A 214 -20.18 10.01 -7.01
C LEU A 214 -21.27 10.80 -6.28
N LYS A 215 -20.96 11.24 -5.05
CA LYS A 215 -21.81 12.12 -4.25
C LYS A 215 -21.53 13.59 -4.58
N ALA A 216 -22.49 14.46 -4.28
CA ALA A 216 -22.26 15.91 -4.31
C ALA A 216 -21.04 16.29 -3.45
N GLY A 217 -20.15 17.12 -4.01
CA GLY A 217 -18.91 17.55 -3.37
C GLY A 217 -17.82 16.49 -3.30
N GLU A 218 -18.01 15.29 -3.87
CA GLU A 218 -16.97 14.26 -3.95
C GLU A 218 -15.86 14.67 -4.93
N ILE A 219 -14.61 14.41 -4.54
CA ILE A 219 -13.45 14.55 -5.41
C ILE A 219 -13.27 13.24 -6.16
N ILE A 220 -13.14 13.33 -7.48
CA ILE A 220 -12.61 12.26 -8.31
C ILE A 220 -11.31 12.73 -8.96
N ASP A 221 -10.28 11.92 -8.82
CA ASP A 221 -8.99 12.10 -9.49
C ASP A 221 -8.66 10.88 -10.33
N ALA A 222 -7.93 11.12 -11.41
CA ALA A 222 -7.44 10.09 -12.31
C ALA A 222 -6.03 10.42 -12.75
N THR A 223 -5.23 9.39 -13.00
CA THR A 223 -3.83 9.51 -13.36
C THR A 223 -3.34 8.23 -14.03
N PHE A 224 -2.14 8.26 -14.61
CA PHE A 224 -1.47 7.07 -15.13
C PHE A 224 0.04 7.11 -14.92
N MET A 225 0.66 5.93 -14.86
CA MET A 225 2.10 5.75 -14.92
C MET A 225 2.46 5.17 -16.28
N SER A 226 3.34 5.85 -17.01
CA SER A 226 3.84 5.40 -18.29
C SER A 226 4.78 4.22 -18.12
N GLN A 227 4.47 3.12 -18.80
CA GLN A 227 5.29 1.90 -18.75
C GLN A 227 6.68 2.14 -19.34
N ALA A 228 6.75 2.89 -20.45
CA ALA A 228 8.00 3.22 -21.12
C ALA A 228 8.88 4.11 -20.23
N ALA A 229 8.29 5.14 -19.61
CA ALA A 229 9.03 6.03 -18.70
C ALA A 229 9.52 5.27 -17.45
N LEU A 230 8.68 4.41 -16.87
CA LEU A 230 9.06 3.56 -15.75
C LEU A 230 10.25 2.64 -16.10
N ALA A 231 10.20 1.97 -17.26
CA ALA A 231 11.27 1.08 -17.70
C ALA A 231 12.60 1.82 -17.93
N ALA A 232 12.53 3.00 -18.56
CA ALA A 232 13.70 3.87 -18.76
C ALA A 232 14.31 4.31 -17.42
N PHE A 233 13.47 4.80 -16.50
CA PHE A 233 13.86 5.21 -15.16
C PHE A 233 14.54 4.06 -14.39
N LEU A 234 13.92 2.86 -14.36
CA LEU A 234 14.48 1.70 -13.67
C LEU A 234 15.84 1.31 -14.24
N SER A 235 16.00 1.32 -15.57
CA SER A 235 17.27 1.03 -16.22
C SER A 235 18.35 2.05 -15.83
N GLU A 236 18.02 3.34 -15.85
CA GLU A 236 18.91 4.42 -15.43
C GLU A 236 19.33 4.28 -13.97
N GLN A 237 18.38 4.02 -13.06
CA GLN A 237 18.69 3.90 -11.64
C GLN A 237 19.48 2.63 -11.31
N MET A 238 19.25 1.52 -12.02
CA MET A 238 20.11 0.34 -11.89
C MET A 238 21.56 0.63 -12.33
N ALA A 239 21.74 1.37 -13.43
CA ALA A 239 23.06 1.81 -13.87
C ALA A 239 23.71 2.76 -12.84
N ALA A 240 22.95 3.71 -12.30
CA ALA A 240 23.40 4.65 -11.29
C ALA A 240 23.80 3.95 -9.98
N ALA A 241 23.03 2.95 -9.52
CA ALA A 241 23.37 2.14 -8.35
C ALA A 241 24.70 1.40 -8.55
N LYS A 242 24.90 0.80 -9.74
CA LYS A 242 26.14 0.10 -10.09
C LYS A 242 27.33 1.05 -10.11
N ALA A 243 27.20 2.20 -10.79
CA ALA A 243 28.25 3.21 -10.85
C ALA A 243 28.59 3.81 -9.47
N GLY A 244 27.58 3.97 -8.61
CA GLY A 244 27.76 4.48 -7.25
C GLY A 244 28.35 3.46 -6.26
N GLY A 245 28.36 2.17 -6.61
CA GLY A 245 28.74 1.09 -5.71
C GLY A 245 27.77 0.93 -4.52
N VAL A 246 26.50 1.29 -4.71
CA VAL A 246 25.44 1.17 -3.69
C VAL A 246 24.48 0.04 -4.05
N LEU A 247 23.76 -0.45 -3.05
CA LEU A 247 22.69 -1.42 -3.29
C LEU A 247 21.58 -0.77 -4.12
N PHE A 248 20.96 -1.54 -5.01
CA PHE A 248 19.65 -1.21 -5.57
C PHE A 248 18.58 -1.82 -4.66
N SER A 249 17.63 -1.00 -4.21
CA SER A 249 16.47 -1.46 -3.46
C SER A 249 15.19 -0.82 -3.98
N LEU A 250 14.13 -1.61 -4.12
CA LEU A 250 12.80 -1.22 -4.56
C LEU A 250 11.83 -1.30 -3.38
N HIS A 251 11.10 -0.21 -3.16
CA HIS A 251 10.20 -0.07 -2.01
C HIS A 251 8.78 0.21 -2.49
N MET A 252 7.90 -0.80 -2.39
CA MET A 252 6.51 -0.75 -2.88
C MET A 252 5.52 -1.15 -1.78
N LYS A 253 4.22 -1.14 -2.06
CA LYS A 253 3.17 -1.59 -1.13
C LYS A 253 2.26 -2.63 -1.78
N ALA A 254 2.85 -3.65 -2.40
CA ALA A 254 2.19 -4.63 -3.27
C ALA A 254 0.99 -5.37 -2.65
N THR A 255 0.96 -5.58 -1.33
CA THR A 255 -0.17 -6.23 -0.65
C THR A 255 -1.39 -5.33 -0.49
N MET A 256 -1.18 -4.01 -0.34
CA MET A 256 -2.26 -3.02 -0.24
C MET A 256 -2.67 -2.58 -1.64
N MET A 257 -1.71 -2.11 -2.44
CA MET A 257 -1.90 -1.67 -3.82
C MET A 257 -1.93 -2.87 -4.78
N LYS A 258 -2.89 -3.77 -4.58
CA LYS A 258 -2.95 -5.12 -5.16
C LYS A 258 -3.02 -5.22 -6.69
N VAL A 259 -3.14 -4.08 -7.39
CA VAL A 259 -3.15 -4.02 -8.87
C VAL A 259 -1.91 -3.30 -9.38
N SER A 260 -1.72 -2.02 -9.03
CA SER A 260 -0.63 -1.19 -9.55
C SER A 260 0.76 -1.72 -9.17
N ASP A 261 0.97 -1.98 -7.89
CA ASP A 261 2.32 -2.21 -7.37
C ASP A 261 2.92 -3.55 -7.82
N PRO A 262 2.16 -4.67 -7.91
CA PRO A 262 2.65 -5.89 -8.57
C PRO A 262 3.08 -5.68 -10.02
N ILE A 263 2.39 -4.83 -10.79
CA ILE A 263 2.77 -4.51 -12.17
C ILE A 263 4.09 -3.73 -12.19
N ILE A 264 4.22 -2.70 -11.36
CA ILE A 264 5.46 -1.91 -11.22
C ILE A 264 6.62 -2.79 -10.78
N PHE A 265 6.39 -3.67 -9.79
CA PHE A 265 7.38 -4.64 -9.32
C PHE A 265 7.81 -5.58 -10.44
N GLY A 266 6.85 -6.11 -11.20
CA GLY A 266 7.12 -6.96 -12.36
C GLY A 266 7.98 -6.26 -13.41
N HIS A 267 7.78 -4.96 -13.66
CA HIS A 267 8.67 -4.19 -14.53
C HIS A 267 10.08 -4.06 -13.97
N ALA A 268 10.25 -3.85 -12.66
CA ALA A 268 11.58 -3.84 -12.05
C ALA A 268 12.31 -5.17 -12.21
N VAL A 269 11.62 -6.30 -12.01
CA VAL A 269 12.19 -7.63 -12.24
C VAL A 269 12.54 -7.82 -13.72
N LYS A 270 11.62 -7.49 -14.62
CA LYS A 270 11.84 -7.61 -16.08
C LYS A 270 13.01 -6.77 -16.57
N VAL A 271 13.14 -5.53 -16.08
CA VAL A 271 14.29 -4.68 -16.42
C VAL A 271 15.56 -5.29 -15.86
N PHE A 272 15.60 -5.69 -14.58
CA PHE A 272 16.82 -6.25 -13.97
C PHE A 272 17.33 -7.49 -14.71
N PHE A 273 16.44 -8.42 -15.06
CA PHE A 273 16.73 -9.70 -15.71
C PHE A 273 16.48 -9.72 -17.23
N LYS A 274 16.47 -8.56 -17.88
CA LYS A 274 16.13 -8.40 -19.30
C LYS A 274 16.80 -9.43 -20.22
N ASP A 275 18.13 -9.54 -20.13
CA ASP A 275 18.92 -10.41 -21.02
C ASP A 275 18.55 -11.90 -20.85
N LEU A 276 18.23 -12.33 -19.63
CA LEU A 276 17.77 -13.70 -19.36
C LEU A 276 16.37 -13.94 -19.92
N ILE A 277 15.47 -12.96 -19.77
CA ILE A 277 14.10 -13.07 -20.25
C ILE A 277 14.07 -13.11 -21.78
N GLU A 278 14.85 -12.27 -22.44
CA GLU A 278 14.97 -12.27 -23.90
C GLU A 278 15.55 -13.58 -24.43
N LYS A 279 16.58 -14.12 -23.77
CA LYS A 279 17.22 -15.38 -24.15
C LYS A 279 16.32 -16.60 -23.99
N HIS A 280 15.47 -16.63 -22.95
CA HIS A 280 14.65 -17.79 -22.58
C HIS A 280 13.15 -17.59 -22.76
N ALA A 281 12.72 -16.56 -23.51
CA ALA A 281 11.33 -16.12 -23.60
C ALA A 281 10.32 -17.26 -23.81
N ALA A 282 10.50 -18.06 -24.87
CA ALA A 282 9.59 -19.16 -25.20
C ALA A 282 9.48 -20.22 -24.09
N LEU A 283 10.59 -20.50 -23.39
CA LEU A 283 10.60 -21.45 -22.28
C LEU A 283 9.89 -20.86 -21.06
N LEU A 284 10.17 -19.60 -20.71
CA LEU A 284 9.52 -18.92 -19.59
C LEU A 284 8.00 -18.76 -19.81
N ASP A 285 7.58 -18.50 -21.04
CA ASP A 285 6.17 -18.47 -21.43
C ASP A 285 5.51 -19.85 -21.28
N SER A 286 6.18 -20.92 -21.68
CA SER A 286 5.67 -22.29 -21.52
C SER A 286 5.53 -22.71 -20.05
N LEU A 287 6.36 -22.15 -19.17
CA LEU A 287 6.29 -22.32 -17.72
C LEU A 287 5.27 -21.38 -17.08
N ALA A 288 4.67 -20.48 -17.85
CA ALA A 288 3.76 -19.44 -17.41
C ALA A 288 4.35 -18.56 -16.29
N VAL A 289 5.64 -18.21 -16.36
CA VAL A 289 6.30 -17.37 -15.35
C VAL A 289 5.64 -15.99 -15.27
N ASP A 290 5.26 -15.57 -14.07
CA ASP A 290 4.63 -14.28 -13.81
C ASP A 290 5.51 -13.42 -12.90
N PHE A 291 6.23 -12.48 -13.50
CA PHE A 291 7.08 -11.55 -12.77
C PHE A 291 6.32 -10.56 -11.89
N LYS A 292 4.98 -10.44 -12.00
CA LYS A 292 4.16 -9.70 -11.03
C LYS A 292 4.18 -10.38 -9.64
N ASN A 293 4.48 -11.68 -9.59
CA ASN A 293 4.72 -12.44 -8.36
C ASN A 293 6.20 -12.40 -7.91
N GLY A 294 7.05 -11.68 -8.64
CA GLY A 294 8.47 -11.49 -8.36
C GLY A 294 9.39 -12.55 -8.96
N PHE A 295 10.70 -12.36 -8.78
CA PHE A 295 11.73 -13.27 -9.30
C PHE A 295 11.62 -14.68 -8.69
N GLY A 296 11.07 -14.81 -7.48
CA GLY A 296 10.83 -16.09 -6.84
C GLY A 296 9.91 -17.02 -7.63
N ASP A 297 8.98 -16.48 -8.43
CA ASP A 297 8.10 -17.28 -9.29
C ASP A 297 8.89 -18.04 -10.36
N LEU A 298 9.86 -17.37 -11.00
CA LEU A 298 10.81 -18.01 -11.91
C LEU A 298 11.61 -19.09 -11.18
N VAL A 299 12.21 -18.75 -10.03
CA VAL A 299 13.04 -19.68 -9.26
C VAL A 299 12.29 -20.96 -8.88
N ALA A 300 11.00 -20.84 -8.54
CA ALA A 300 10.14 -21.99 -8.24
C ALA A 300 9.82 -22.82 -9.49
N LYS A 301 9.46 -22.15 -10.60
CA LYS A 301 9.04 -22.83 -11.84
C LYS A 301 10.18 -23.56 -12.56
N ILE A 302 11.40 -23.05 -12.50
CA ILE A 302 12.54 -23.74 -13.12
C ILE A 302 12.94 -25.05 -12.41
N GLN A 303 12.40 -25.34 -11.21
CA GLN A 303 12.70 -26.58 -10.50
C GLN A 303 12.11 -27.83 -11.19
N SER A 304 11.08 -27.66 -12.02
CA SER A 304 10.47 -28.76 -12.79
C SER A 304 11.19 -29.06 -14.10
N LEU A 305 12.18 -28.25 -14.49
CA LEU A 305 12.91 -28.40 -15.74
C LEU A 305 13.94 -29.54 -15.70
N PRO A 306 14.32 -30.08 -16.88
CA PRO A 306 15.52 -30.90 -17.04
C PRO A 306 16.77 -30.20 -16.48
N ALA A 307 17.68 -30.99 -15.92
CA ALA A 307 18.84 -30.48 -15.18
C ALA A 307 19.76 -29.57 -16.02
N ASP A 308 19.91 -29.85 -17.31
CA ASP A 308 20.69 -29.07 -18.27
C ASP A 308 20.06 -27.70 -18.54
N GLN A 309 18.75 -27.66 -18.76
CA GLN A 309 18.01 -26.40 -18.96
C GLN A 309 18.02 -25.54 -17.70
N LYS A 310 17.78 -26.16 -16.55
CA LYS A 310 17.86 -25.48 -15.24
C LYS A 310 19.25 -24.89 -15.02
N ALA A 311 20.31 -25.68 -15.23
CA ALA A 311 21.68 -25.22 -15.03
C ALA A 311 22.04 -24.05 -15.97
N ALA A 312 21.55 -24.07 -17.22
CA ALA A 312 21.76 -22.96 -18.16
C ALA A 312 21.10 -21.65 -17.65
N ILE A 313 19.87 -21.72 -17.16
CA ILE A 313 19.16 -20.55 -16.59
C ILE A 313 19.87 -20.06 -15.32
N GLU A 314 20.27 -20.97 -14.43
CA GLU A 314 21.00 -20.63 -13.20
C GLU A 314 22.34 -19.95 -13.49
N ALA A 315 23.06 -20.38 -14.53
CA ALA A 315 24.29 -19.73 -14.97
C ALA A 315 24.05 -18.31 -15.48
N ASP A 316 22.99 -18.10 -16.27
CA ASP A 316 22.61 -16.76 -16.75
C ASP A 316 22.19 -15.84 -15.59
N ILE A 317 21.48 -16.35 -14.58
CA ILE A 317 21.14 -15.62 -13.35
C ILE A 317 22.42 -15.14 -12.65
N GLN A 318 23.41 -16.03 -12.47
CA GLN A 318 24.67 -15.65 -11.83
C GLN A 318 25.45 -14.61 -12.63
N ALA A 319 25.49 -14.75 -13.96
CA ALA A 319 26.11 -13.76 -14.84
C ALA A 319 25.44 -12.38 -14.71
N ILE A 320 24.11 -12.34 -14.57
CA ILE A 320 23.37 -11.09 -14.35
C ILE A 320 23.76 -10.48 -13.00
N TYR A 321 23.79 -11.25 -11.90
CA TYR A 321 24.19 -10.71 -10.60
C TYR A 321 25.63 -10.16 -10.57
N GLN A 322 26.54 -10.73 -11.37
CA GLN A 322 27.90 -10.21 -11.52
C GLN A 322 27.96 -8.90 -12.33
N ASN A 323 27.02 -8.70 -13.25
CA ASN A 323 27.04 -7.58 -14.20
C ASN A 323 26.03 -6.46 -13.88
N ARG A 324 25.09 -6.67 -12.96
CA ARG A 324 24.09 -5.68 -12.51
C ARG A 324 24.51 -5.07 -11.16
N PRO A 325 23.85 -3.98 -10.70
CA PRO A 325 24.06 -3.53 -9.32
C PRO A 325 23.72 -4.65 -8.32
N ALA A 326 24.42 -4.67 -7.19
CA ALA A 326 24.06 -5.53 -6.08
C ALA A 326 22.66 -5.15 -5.56
N LEU A 327 21.83 -6.15 -5.24
CA LEU A 327 20.50 -5.94 -4.68
C LEU A 327 20.54 -5.93 -3.16
N ALA A 328 19.63 -5.17 -2.55
CA ALA A 328 19.34 -5.35 -1.14
C ALA A 328 18.76 -6.76 -0.88
N MET A 329 19.11 -7.33 0.27
CA MET A 329 18.71 -8.68 0.66
C MET A 329 17.60 -8.64 1.71
N VAL A 330 16.62 -9.53 1.55
CA VAL A 330 15.65 -9.88 2.59
C VAL A 330 16.25 -10.94 3.51
N ASN A 331 16.95 -11.92 2.93
CA ASN A 331 17.71 -12.94 3.65
C ASN A 331 18.96 -13.31 2.84
N SER A 332 20.13 -12.82 3.27
CA SER A 332 21.41 -13.06 2.59
C SER A 332 21.83 -14.53 2.60
N ASP A 333 21.60 -15.24 3.72
CA ASP A 333 22.03 -16.65 3.89
C ASP A 333 21.28 -17.59 2.95
N LYS A 334 20.06 -17.20 2.55
CA LYS A 334 19.22 -17.95 1.61
C LYS A 334 19.22 -17.38 0.20
N GLY A 335 20.00 -16.32 -0.07
CA GLY A 335 20.01 -15.64 -1.37
C GLY A 335 18.70 -14.93 -1.73
N ILE A 336 17.82 -14.65 -0.76
CA ILE A 336 16.54 -13.98 -1.01
C ILE A 336 16.78 -12.47 -1.12
N THR A 337 16.68 -11.98 -2.34
CA THR A 337 16.83 -10.56 -2.70
C THR A 337 15.52 -9.80 -2.56
N ASN A 338 15.60 -8.48 -2.54
CA ASN A 338 14.47 -7.56 -2.58
C ASN A 338 13.54 -7.75 -3.81
N LEU A 339 14.01 -8.39 -4.88
CA LEU A 339 13.20 -8.68 -6.07
C LEU A 339 12.53 -10.06 -6.05
N HIS A 340 12.72 -10.86 -4.99
CA HIS A 340 12.15 -12.22 -4.92
C HIS A 340 10.63 -12.22 -4.78
N VAL A 341 10.09 -11.50 -3.79
CA VAL A 341 8.65 -11.49 -3.47
C VAL A 341 8.17 -10.05 -3.27
N PRO A 342 7.12 -9.60 -4.00
CA PRO A 342 6.64 -8.21 -3.93
C PRO A 342 6.20 -7.74 -2.55
N SER A 343 5.83 -8.66 -1.66
CA SER A 343 5.34 -8.37 -0.31
C SER A 343 6.43 -8.31 0.76
N ASP A 344 7.68 -8.67 0.46
CA ASP A 344 8.73 -8.77 1.48
C ASP A 344 9.24 -7.40 1.93
N VAL A 345 9.34 -6.45 0.99
CA VAL A 345 9.86 -5.10 1.25
C VAL A 345 8.77 -4.06 1.05
N ILE A 346 8.06 -3.78 2.13
CA ILE A 346 6.91 -2.86 2.16
C ILE A 346 7.39 -1.45 2.51
N VAL A 347 7.11 -0.46 1.66
CA VAL A 347 7.70 0.89 1.72
C VAL A 347 7.55 1.58 3.08
N ASP A 348 6.39 1.48 3.73
CA ASP A 348 6.08 2.14 5.00
C ASP A 348 6.77 1.50 6.21
N ALA A 349 7.29 0.28 6.07
CA ALA A 349 8.11 -0.38 7.09
C ALA A 349 9.61 -0.36 6.74
N SER A 350 9.94 -0.64 5.48
CA SER A 350 11.31 -0.77 4.99
C SER A 350 12.05 0.56 4.94
N MET A 351 11.40 1.67 4.56
CA MET A 351 12.05 2.98 4.53
C MET A 351 12.42 3.47 5.94
N PRO A 352 11.53 3.45 6.95
CA PRO A 352 11.92 3.76 8.33
C PRO A 352 13.00 2.83 8.90
N ALA A 353 12.96 1.53 8.58
CA ALA A 353 13.98 0.57 9.01
C ALA A 353 15.37 0.92 8.42
N MET A 354 15.42 1.20 7.11
CA MET A 354 16.64 1.61 6.41
C MET A 354 17.18 2.94 6.96
N ILE A 355 16.30 3.93 7.18
CA ILE A 355 16.68 5.24 7.74
C ILE A 355 17.24 5.08 9.15
N ARG A 356 16.57 4.28 10.00
CA ARG A 356 17.01 3.99 11.37
C ARG A 356 18.38 3.31 11.41
N GLU A 357 18.72 2.49 10.41
CA GLU A 357 20.00 1.78 10.33
C GLU A 357 21.16 2.64 9.76
N GLY A 358 21.02 3.97 9.79
CA GLY A 358 22.03 4.89 9.25
C GLY A 358 21.97 5.01 7.73
N GLY A 359 20.79 4.79 7.14
CA GLY A 359 20.59 4.82 5.70
C GLY A 359 21.15 3.57 4.99
N ARG A 360 21.06 2.39 5.60
CA ARG A 360 21.71 1.17 5.07
C ARG A 360 20.75 0.00 5.01
N MET A 361 20.99 -0.88 4.03
CA MET A 361 20.33 -2.18 3.89
C MET A 361 21.38 -3.29 3.82
N TRP A 362 20.94 -4.54 3.87
CA TRP A 362 21.82 -5.71 3.89
C TRP A 362 22.23 -6.13 2.48
N ASN A 363 23.53 -6.35 2.26
CA ASN A 363 24.07 -6.88 1.01
C ASN A 363 24.14 -8.42 1.02
N ALA A 364 24.59 -9.02 -0.08
CA ALA A 364 24.70 -10.48 -0.24
C ALA A 364 25.63 -11.16 0.80
N GLN A 365 26.53 -10.41 1.43
CA GLN A 365 27.42 -10.92 2.49
C GLN A 365 26.85 -10.69 3.90
N GLY A 366 25.59 -10.27 4.02
CA GLY A 366 24.96 -9.99 5.31
C GLY A 366 25.54 -8.76 6.01
N LYS A 367 26.08 -7.79 5.26
CA LYS A 367 26.66 -6.56 5.80
C LYS A 367 25.82 -5.32 5.44
N PRO A 368 25.73 -4.31 6.31
CA PRO A 368 25.04 -3.07 6.01
C PRO A 368 25.80 -2.24 4.96
N GLN A 369 25.10 -1.73 3.96
CA GLN A 369 25.66 -0.93 2.86
C GLN A 369 24.68 0.18 2.45
N ASN A 370 25.20 1.31 1.95
CA ASN A 370 24.36 2.37 1.39
C ASN A 370 23.52 1.85 0.22
N THR A 371 22.35 2.44 0.03
CA THR A 371 21.37 1.99 -0.95
C THR A 371 20.79 3.14 -1.76
N LEU A 372 20.52 2.87 -3.03
CA LEU A 372 19.63 3.66 -3.86
C LEU A 372 18.20 3.12 -3.65
N ALA A 373 17.42 3.82 -2.83
CA ALA A 373 16.06 3.43 -2.48
C ALA A 373 15.06 3.91 -3.54
N VAL A 374 14.73 3.04 -4.46
CA VAL A 374 13.82 3.31 -5.58
C VAL A 374 12.37 3.27 -5.11
N ILE A 375 11.69 4.42 -5.26
CA ILE A 375 10.26 4.61 -5.09
C ILE A 375 9.78 5.29 -6.38
N PRO A 376 9.27 4.54 -7.38
CA PRO A 376 9.08 5.08 -8.72
C PRO A 376 8.19 6.31 -8.78
N ASP A 377 7.03 6.29 -8.11
CA ASP A 377 6.12 7.43 -8.08
C ASP A 377 6.59 8.54 -7.13
N SER A 378 6.59 9.78 -7.61
CA SER A 378 7.12 10.93 -6.86
C SER A 378 6.15 11.51 -5.82
N SER A 379 4.88 11.08 -5.76
CA SER A 379 3.87 11.67 -4.86
C SER A 379 4.27 11.67 -3.39
N TYR A 380 4.97 10.62 -2.94
CA TYR A 380 5.36 10.44 -1.53
C TYR A 380 6.86 10.26 -1.34
N ALA A 381 7.63 10.06 -2.42
CA ALA A 381 9.07 9.78 -2.37
C ALA A 381 9.87 10.91 -1.68
N GLY A 382 9.49 12.17 -1.94
CA GLY A 382 10.16 13.35 -1.40
C GLY A 382 10.16 13.44 0.14
N VAL A 383 9.17 12.85 0.81
CA VAL A 383 9.12 12.80 2.28
C VAL A 383 10.30 12.02 2.84
N TYR A 384 10.59 10.85 2.27
CA TYR A 384 11.71 10.02 2.71
C TYR A 384 13.06 10.67 2.36
N GLN A 385 13.15 11.30 1.20
CA GLN A 385 14.35 12.04 0.81
C GLN A 385 14.65 13.17 1.81
N ALA A 386 13.64 13.93 2.24
CA ALA A 386 13.80 14.98 3.24
C ALA A 386 14.35 14.45 4.58
N VAL A 387 13.87 13.29 5.05
CA VAL A 387 14.41 12.64 6.27
C VAL A 387 15.87 12.20 6.08
N ILE A 388 16.20 11.64 4.92
CA ILE A 388 17.57 11.19 4.59
C ILE A 388 18.52 12.39 4.58
N ASP A 389 18.15 13.48 3.91
CA ASP A 389 18.98 14.68 3.84
C ASP A 389 19.16 15.33 5.21
N PHE A 390 18.08 15.39 6.00
CA PHE A 390 18.15 15.85 7.39
C PHE A 390 19.11 15.00 8.22
N CYS A 391 19.05 13.67 8.14
CA CYS A 391 19.93 12.79 8.91
C CYS A 391 21.39 12.85 8.45
N LYS A 392 21.65 13.05 7.15
CA LYS A 392 23.02 13.30 6.66
C LYS A 392 23.61 14.59 7.21
N GLN A 393 22.78 15.64 7.32
CA GLN A 393 23.21 16.94 7.82
C GLN A 393 23.35 16.99 9.34
N HIS A 394 22.44 16.35 10.08
CA HIS A 394 22.30 16.49 11.53
C HIS A 394 22.67 15.24 12.33
N GLY A 395 22.99 14.13 11.67
CA GLY A 395 23.18 12.84 12.32
C GLY A 395 21.85 12.10 12.56
N ALA A 396 21.92 10.99 13.29
CA ALA A 396 20.74 10.22 13.63
C ALA A 396 19.82 10.98 14.61
N LEU A 397 18.50 10.75 14.51
CA LEU A 397 17.55 11.27 15.50
C LEU A 397 17.84 10.69 16.89
N ASP A 398 17.69 11.50 17.94
CA ASP A 398 17.91 11.09 19.33
C ASP A 398 16.58 10.81 20.06
N PRO A 399 16.26 9.55 20.39
CA PRO A 399 15.02 9.20 21.11
C PRO A 399 14.89 9.86 22.50
N GLN A 400 15.99 10.25 23.15
CA GLN A 400 15.98 10.87 24.48
C GLN A 400 15.42 12.29 24.44
N THR A 401 15.72 13.02 23.38
CA THR A 401 15.43 14.46 23.29
C THR A 401 14.41 14.80 22.22
N MET A 402 14.29 14.03 21.14
CA MET A 402 13.40 14.33 20.01
C MET A 402 11.96 14.53 20.45
N GLY A 403 11.24 15.41 19.73
CA GLY A 403 9.81 15.64 19.89
C GLY A 403 8.93 14.45 19.50
N SER A 404 7.73 14.74 19.01
CA SER A 404 6.78 13.74 18.52
C SER A 404 5.94 14.33 17.41
N VAL A 405 5.71 13.54 16.36
CA VAL A 405 4.84 13.88 15.23
C VAL A 405 3.62 12.94 15.24
N PRO A 406 2.49 13.33 15.86
CA PRO A 406 1.24 12.59 15.75
C PRO A 406 0.61 12.78 14.36
N ASN A 407 -0.32 11.91 13.98
CA ASN A 407 -0.96 11.93 12.67
C ASN A 407 -2.50 11.94 12.79
N VAL A 408 -3.12 12.91 12.10
CA VAL A 408 -4.56 12.92 11.82
C VAL A 408 -4.75 12.57 10.35
N GLY A 409 -5.21 11.35 10.07
CA GLY A 409 -5.23 10.78 8.71
C GLY A 409 -6.64 10.71 8.12
N LEU A 410 -6.79 11.19 6.88
CA LEU A 410 -7.98 10.99 6.06
C LEU A 410 -8.00 9.53 5.58
N MET A 411 -9.02 8.77 5.97
CA MET A 411 -9.12 7.36 5.57
C MET A 411 -10.55 6.81 5.47
N ALA A 412 -11.54 7.55 6.00
CA ALA A 412 -12.91 7.07 6.06
C ALA A 412 -13.46 6.75 4.66
N GLN A 413 -14.23 5.66 4.55
CA GLN A 413 -14.90 5.25 3.31
C GLN A 413 -13.93 4.96 2.15
N ALA A 414 -12.78 4.35 2.49
CA ALA A 414 -11.72 4.00 1.55
C ALA A 414 -11.25 5.21 0.71
N ALA A 415 -10.97 6.32 1.39
CA ALA A 415 -10.52 7.55 0.77
C ALA A 415 -9.26 7.34 -0.10
N GLU A 416 -9.19 8.08 -1.21
CA GLU A 416 -8.02 8.17 -2.07
C GLU A 416 -7.57 6.81 -2.65
N GLU A 417 -6.27 6.50 -2.64
CA GLU A 417 -5.70 5.30 -3.26
C GLU A 417 -6.23 4.00 -2.64
N TYR A 418 -6.65 4.00 -1.38
CA TYR A 418 -7.21 2.81 -0.71
C TYR A 418 -8.51 2.31 -1.38
N GLY A 419 -9.25 3.21 -2.05
CA GLY A 419 -10.47 2.90 -2.79
C GLY A 419 -10.25 2.65 -4.29
N SER A 420 -9.00 2.69 -4.78
CA SER A 420 -8.69 2.72 -6.22
C SER A 420 -8.60 1.35 -6.90
N HIS A 421 -8.56 0.25 -6.13
CA HIS A 421 -8.22 -1.07 -6.67
C HIS A 421 -9.17 -1.56 -7.77
N ASN A 422 -10.47 -1.26 -7.64
CA ASN A 422 -11.48 -1.62 -8.65
C ASN A 422 -11.58 -0.60 -9.80
N LYS A 423 -10.68 0.39 -9.82
CA LYS A 423 -10.58 1.48 -10.79
C LYS A 423 -9.14 1.63 -11.29
N THR A 424 -8.34 0.58 -11.19
CA THR A 424 -6.94 0.54 -11.65
C THR A 424 -6.84 -0.50 -12.76
N PHE A 425 -6.25 -0.12 -13.90
CA PHE A 425 -6.19 -0.94 -15.10
C PHE A 425 -4.80 -0.88 -15.72
N GLU A 426 -4.31 -2.04 -16.15
CA GLU A 426 -3.22 -2.12 -17.13
C GLU A 426 -3.84 -1.91 -18.51
N ILE A 427 -3.40 -0.88 -19.23
CA ILE A 427 -4.04 -0.43 -20.45
C ILE A 427 -3.80 -1.45 -21.59
N PRO A 428 -4.87 -2.00 -22.21
CA PRO A 428 -4.71 -3.08 -23.20
C PRO A 428 -4.26 -2.57 -24.58
N ALA A 429 -4.56 -1.31 -24.91
CA ALA A 429 -4.25 -0.72 -26.20
C ALA A 429 -4.04 0.79 -26.07
N THR A 430 -3.20 1.35 -26.93
CA THR A 430 -2.98 2.80 -27.02
C THR A 430 -4.27 3.53 -27.40
N GLY A 431 -4.54 4.65 -26.74
CA GLY A 431 -5.75 5.43 -26.95
C GLY A 431 -5.93 6.49 -25.87
N THR A 432 -7.18 6.86 -25.62
CA THR A 432 -7.54 7.87 -24.61
C THR A 432 -8.49 7.25 -23.59
N VAL A 433 -8.11 7.29 -22.31
CA VAL A 433 -9.01 6.90 -21.21
C VAL A 433 -9.84 8.11 -20.78
N ARG A 434 -11.16 7.94 -20.74
CA ARG A 434 -12.13 8.97 -20.35
C ARG A 434 -12.90 8.54 -19.10
N VAL A 435 -13.14 9.50 -18.21
CA VAL A 435 -14.14 9.40 -17.14
C VAL A 435 -15.36 10.22 -17.58
N VAL A 436 -16.45 9.53 -17.89
CA VAL A 436 -17.64 10.09 -18.55
C VAL A 436 -18.81 10.06 -17.60
N ALA A 437 -19.42 11.21 -17.33
CA ALA A 437 -20.61 11.33 -16.51
C ALA A 437 -21.88 10.87 -17.25
N SER A 438 -22.96 10.68 -16.50
CA SER A 438 -24.25 10.18 -17.02
C SER A 438 -24.89 11.06 -18.10
N ASP A 439 -24.54 12.34 -18.18
CA ASP A 439 -24.95 13.30 -19.21
C ASP A 439 -24.02 13.30 -20.45
N ASN A 440 -23.09 12.35 -20.53
CA ASN A 440 -22.02 12.22 -21.51
C ASN A 440 -20.95 13.32 -21.44
N HIS A 441 -20.92 14.13 -20.39
CA HIS A 441 -19.82 15.07 -20.17
C HIS A 441 -18.55 14.30 -19.75
N VAL A 442 -17.41 14.59 -20.41
CA VAL A 442 -16.12 14.01 -20.04
C VAL A 442 -15.51 14.83 -18.91
N LEU A 443 -15.41 14.25 -17.72
CA LEU A 443 -14.84 14.90 -16.54
C LEU A 443 -13.32 14.92 -16.58
N LEU A 444 -12.70 13.80 -16.94
CA LEU A 444 -11.25 13.60 -16.93
C LEU A 444 -10.85 12.79 -18.17
N THR A 445 -9.68 13.10 -18.73
CA THR A 445 -9.15 12.42 -19.92
C THR A 445 -7.63 12.28 -19.86
N HIS A 446 -7.09 11.16 -20.34
CA HIS A 446 -5.66 10.90 -20.43
C HIS A 446 -5.34 10.16 -21.72
N ASP A 447 -4.33 10.61 -22.45
CA ASP A 447 -3.74 9.82 -23.53
C ASP A 447 -2.79 8.79 -22.91
N VAL A 448 -2.97 7.54 -23.30
CA VAL A 448 -2.29 6.38 -22.71
C VAL A 448 -1.76 5.45 -23.79
N GLN A 449 -0.71 4.70 -23.44
CA GLN A 449 -0.14 3.65 -24.28
C GLN A 449 -0.48 2.27 -23.72
N ALA A 450 -0.41 1.24 -24.57
CA ALA A 450 -0.54 -0.14 -24.12
C ALA A 450 0.53 -0.46 -23.04
N GLY A 451 0.10 -1.09 -21.95
CA GLY A 451 0.94 -1.42 -20.80
C GLY A 451 1.03 -0.32 -19.73
N ASP A 452 0.57 0.90 -20.00
CA ASP A 452 0.47 1.94 -18.98
C ASP A 452 -0.45 1.49 -17.84
N ILE A 453 -0.19 1.99 -16.63
CA ILE A 453 -1.03 1.72 -15.47
C ILE A 453 -1.89 2.94 -15.26
N TRP A 454 -3.20 2.85 -15.50
CA TRP A 454 -4.14 3.95 -15.25
C TRP A 454 -4.92 3.69 -13.97
N ARG A 455 -5.23 4.73 -13.18
CA ARG A 455 -6.08 4.61 -11.99
C ARG A 455 -6.96 5.82 -11.77
N ALA A 456 -8.09 5.61 -11.08
CA ALA A 456 -8.89 6.67 -10.48
C ALA A 456 -9.16 6.46 -8.99
N CYS A 457 -9.21 7.55 -8.23
CA CYS A 457 -9.50 7.57 -6.79
C CYS A 457 -10.74 8.42 -6.49
N GLN A 458 -11.30 8.20 -5.29
CA GLN A 458 -12.50 8.88 -4.81
C GLN A 458 -12.29 9.37 -3.39
N THR A 459 -12.67 10.61 -3.12
CA THR A 459 -12.63 11.17 -1.77
C THR A 459 -13.90 11.95 -1.48
N LYS A 460 -14.71 11.42 -0.57
CA LYS A 460 -16.04 11.96 -0.23
C LYS A 460 -15.94 13.18 0.67
N ASP A 461 -16.88 14.09 0.51
CA ASP A 461 -16.90 15.36 1.23
C ASP A 461 -17.01 15.20 2.76
N ALA A 462 -17.89 14.30 3.22
CA ALA A 462 -18.12 14.06 4.64
C ALA A 462 -16.85 13.57 5.38
N PRO A 463 -16.11 12.57 4.87
CA PRO A 463 -14.77 12.23 5.37
C PRO A 463 -13.80 13.43 5.48
N VAL A 464 -13.76 14.32 4.48
CA VAL A 464 -12.87 15.50 4.51
C VAL A 464 -13.27 16.48 5.61
N ARG A 465 -14.58 16.73 5.79
CA ARG A 465 -15.06 17.59 6.89
C ARG A 465 -14.72 17.02 8.26
N ASP A 466 -14.94 15.73 8.45
CA ASP A 466 -14.60 15.06 9.72
C ASP A 466 -13.09 15.09 9.97
N TRP A 467 -12.27 14.91 8.94
CA TRP A 467 -10.82 14.97 9.03
C TRP A 467 -10.32 16.35 9.46
N VAL A 468 -10.85 17.43 8.86
CA VAL A 468 -10.54 18.82 9.27
C VAL A 468 -10.99 19.08 10.71
N LYS A 469 -12.21 18.66 11.07
CA LYS A 469 -12.72 18.77 12.44
C LYS A 469 -11.80 18.06 13.44
N LEU A 470 -11.37 16.84 13.13
CA LEU A 470 -10.47 16.05 13.96
C LEU A 470 -9.11 16.74 14.10
N ALA A 471 -8.55 17.29 13.02
CA ALA A 471 -7.29 18.03 13.05
C ALA A 471 -7.36 19.25 13.98
N VAL A 472 -8.41 20.07 13.86
CA VAL A 472 -8.63 21.24 14.75
C VAL A 472 -8.79 20.80 16.20
N ASN A 473 -9.58 19.75 16.46
CA ASN A 473 -9.78 19.20 17.81
C ASN A 473 -8.45 18.73 18.43
N ARG A 474 -7.60 18.04 17.65
CA ARG A 474 -6.30 17.55 18.13
C ARG A 474 -5.32 18.68 18.36
N ALA A 475 -5.21 19.64 17.45
CA ALA A 475 -4.37 20.82 17.59
C ALA A 475 -4.71 21.59 18.88
N ARG A 476 -6.00 21.85 19.11
CA ARG A 476 -6.49 22.51 20.32
C ARG A 476 -6.24 21.70 21.59
N ALA A 477 -6.60 20.42 21.60
CA ALA A 477 -6.45 19.58 22.79
C ALA A 477 -4.98 19.35 23.19
N SER A 478 -4.04 19.47 22.25
CA SER A 478 -2.61 19.27 22.50
C SER A 478 -1.80 20.56 22.52
N ASN A 479 -2.41 21.71 22.23
CA ASN A 479 -1.74 23.00 22.04
C ASN A 479 -0.47 22.87 21.17
N THR A 480 -0.58 22.16 20.06
CA THR A 480 0.52 21.84 19.15
C THR A 480 0.15 22.29 17.73
N PRO A 481 1.07 22.94 16.97
CA PRO A 481 0.83 23.26 15.58
C PRO A 481 0.41 22.03 14.77
N ALA A 482 -0.54 22.21 13.85
CA ALA A 482 -0.93 21.17 12.92
C ALA A 482 -0.63 21.60 11.48
N VAL A 483 0.01 20.72 10.74
CA VAL A 483 0.35 20.93 9.33
C VAL A 483 -0.47 19.96 8.50
N PHE A 484 -1.21 20.47 7.52
CA PHE A 484 -1.83 19.67 6.47
C PHE A 484 -0.80 19.47 5.36
N TRP A 485 -0.44 18.21 5.09
CA TRP A 485 0.60 17.85 4.13
C TRP A 485 -0.06 17.70 2.76
N LEU A 486 -0.19 18.81 2.04
CA LEU A 486 -0.90 18.89 0.77
C LEU A 486 -0.07 19.71 -0.23
N ASP A 487 0.22 19.14 -1.38
CA ASP A 487 0.93 19.84 -2.44
C ASP A 487 -0.05 20.48 -3.43
N LYS A 488 -0.13 21.81 -3.45
CA LYS A 488 -1.05 22.52 -4.35
C LYS A 488 -0.75 22.32 -5.83
N ILE A 489 0.44 21.84 -6.20
CA ILE A 489 0.76 21.52 -7.61
C ILE A 489 0.15 20.17 -8.02
N ARG A 490 -0.16 19.30 -7.05
CA ARG A 490 -0.86 18.04 -7.29
C ARG A 490 -2.37 18.30 -7.34
N PRO A 491 -3.06 18.02 -8.46
CA PRO A 491 -4.45 18.44 -8.65
C PRO A 491 -5.43 17.96 -7.57
N ARG A 492 -5.30 16.72 -7.08
CA ARG A 492 -6.14 16.22 -5.98
C ARG A 492 -5.92 17.01 -4.69
N ASP A 493 -4.66 17.24 -4.35
CA ASP A 493 -4.28 17.97 -3.14
C ASP A 493 -4.67 19.45 -3.22
N ALA A 494 -4.76 20.04 -4.43
CA ALA A 494 -5.34 21.36 -4.64
C ALA A 494 -6.86 21.40 -4.34
N GLN A 495 -7.61 20.37 -4.75
CA GLN A 495 -9.03 20.21 -4.37
C GLN A 495 -9.18 20.07 -2.84
N LEU A 496 -8.35 19.22 -2.21
CA LEU A 496 -8.34 19.04 -0.76
C LEU A 496 -7.96 20.34 -0.02
N SER A 497 -6.94 21.06 -0.50
CA SER A 497 -6.52 22.34 0.08
C SER A 497 -7.68 23.34 0.10
N SER A 498 -8.44 23.42 -0.99
CA SER A 498 -9.61 24.29 -1.10
C SER A 498 -10.71 23.91 -0.10
N LYS A 499 -10.93 22.61 0.12
CA LYS A 499 -11.86 22.10 1.14
C LYS A 499 -11.37 22.37 2.57
N VAL A 500 -10.09 22.14 2.87
CA VAL A 500 -9.47 22.46 4.17
C VAL A 500 -9.64 23.94 4.50
N GLU A 501 -9.33 24.82 3.54
CA GLU A 501 -9.49 26.27 3.68
C GLU A 501 -10.93 26.70 3.95
N THR A 502 -11.89 25.99 3.37
CA THR A 502 -13.32 26.23 3.59
C THR A 502 -13.76 25.73 4.96
N TYR A 503 -13.43 24.49 5.31
CA TYR A 503 -13.95 23.85 6.53
C TYR A 503 -13.26 24.29 7.80
N ARG A 504 -12.00 24.74 7.75
CA ARG A 504 -11.36 25.31 8.94
C ARG A 504 -12.07 26.57 9.45
N LYS A 505 -12.75 27.31 8.58
CA LYS A 505 -13.49 28.55 8.93
C LYS A 505 -14.77 28.29 9.73
N VAL A 506 -15.31 27.06 9.72
CA VAL A 506 -16.50 26.70 10.51
C VAL A 506 -16.15 26.20 11.92
N HIS A 507 -14.88 26.23 12.28
CA HIS A 507 -14.39 25.87 13.60
C HIS A 507 -13.70 27.08 14.26
N ASP A 508 -13.67 27.11 15.59
CA ASP A 508 -12.83 28.08 16.29
C ASP A 508 -11.35 27.68 16.12
N THR A 509 -10.60 28.49 15.39
CA THR A 509 -9.17 28.33 15.14
C THR A 509 -8.33 29.40 15.85
N SER A 510 -8.95 30.22 16.70
CA SER A 510 -8.26 31.25 17.46
C SER A 510 -7.15 30.65 18.32
N GLY A 511 -5.93 31.17 18.20
CA GLY A 511 -4.77 30.68 18.94
C GLY A 511 -4.19 29.36 18.43
N LEU A 512 -4.68 28.79 17.32
CA LEU A 512 -4.11 27.59 16.70
C LEU A 512 -3.20 27.97 15.54
N ASP A 513 -2.08 27.25 15.42
CA ASP A 513 -1.20 27.30 14.25
C ASP A 513 -1.57 26.16 13.28
N LEU A 514 -2.24 26.50 12.19
CA LEU A 514 -2.74 25.57 11.18
C LEU A 514 -2.16 25.90 9.81
N LEU A 515 -1.18 25.12 9.37
CA LEU A 515 -0.42 25.33 8.14
C LEU A 515 -0.85 24.35 7.05
N ILE A 516 -0.64 24.72 5.78
CA ILE A 516 -0.74 23.81 4.63
C ILE A 516 0.60 23.89 3.91
N LEU A 517 1.34 22.78 3.84
CA LEU A 517 2.66 22.70 3.24
C LEU A 517 2.77 21.47 2.33
N PRO A 518 3.52 21.53 1.21
CA PRO A 518 3.87 20.36 0.42
C PRO A 518 4.52 19.26 1.29
N PRO A 519 4.30 17.97 1.02
CA PRO A 519 4.72 16.89 1.91
C PRO A 519 6.21 16.90 2.32
N ALA A 520 7.13 17.18 1.39
CA ALA A 520 8.57 17.24 1.71
C ALA A 520 8.91 18.44 2.61
N GLU A 521 8.29 19.60 2.38
CA GLU A 521 8.47 20.81 3.20
C GLU A 521 7.84 20.64 4.59
N ALA A 522 6.65 20.05 4.65
CA ALA A 522 5.98 19.70 5.90
C ALA A 522 6.82 18.74 6.74
N CYS A 523 7.46 17.76 6.10
CA CYS A 523 8.39 16.83 6.74
C CYS A 523 9.61 17.56 7.30
N LYS A 524 10.26 18.42 6.49
CA LYS A 524 11.41 19.22 6.93
C LYS A 524 11.06 20.11 8.12
N PHE A 525 9.97 20.87 8.04
CA PHE A 525 9.47 21.69 9.14
C PHE A 525 9.22 20.86 10.41
N SER A 526 8.72 19.63 10.26
CA SER A 526 8.45 18.74 11.40
C SER A 526 9.72 18.14 12.01
N LEU A 527 10.79 17.97 11.24
CA LEU A 527 12.09 17.47 11.71
C LEU A 527 12.91 18.54 12.42
N GLU A 528 12.82 19.80 11.97
CA GLU A 528 13.52 20.95 12.57
C GLU A 528 12.98 21.32 13.96
N ARG A 529 11.75 20.93 14.28
CA ARG A 529 11.06 21.20 15.55
C ARG A 529 11.24 20.06 16.56
#